data_AF-D4L0W2-F1
#
_entry.id   AF-D4L0W2-F1
#
_cell.length_a   1.000
_cell.length_b   1.000
_cell.length_c   1.000
_cell.angle_alpha   90.00
_cell.angle_beta   90.00
_cell.angle_gamma   90.00
#
_symmetry.space_group_name_H-M   'P 1'
#
loop_
_entity.id
_entity.type
_entity.pdbx_description
1 polymer ?
#
loop_
_entity_poly.entity_id
_entity_poly.type
_entity_poly.pdbx_seq_one_letter_code
_entity_poly.pdbx_strand_id
1 'polypeptide(L)' 'MSLKNVLIIVDNIDESIDFYEELFGLRVITRMEGNVIMSEGLVLQDVDVWYG' A
#
# COMPACT_ATOMS: atom_id res chain seq x y z
N MET A 1 -1.72 22.33 8.34
CA MET A 1 -2.03 20.91 8.05
C MET A 1 -0.82 20.28 7.40
N SER A 2 -0.52 19.01 7.69
CA SER A 2 0.54 18.23 7.04
C SER A 2 -0.04 16.98 6.37
N LEU A 3 0.56 16.56 5.25
CA LEU A 3 0.26 15.28 4.63
C LEU A 3 0.76 14.16 5.56
N LYS A 4 -0.10 13.18 5.83
CA LYS A 4 0.22 12.08 6.76
C LYS A 4 0.48 10.75 6.06
N ASN A 5 -0.29 10.44 5.00
CA ASN A 5 -0.19 9.20 4.26
C ASN A 5 -0.45 9.45 2.78
N VAL A 6 0.11 8.60 1.93
CA VAL A 6 -0.16 8.56 0.49
C VAL A 6 -0.79 7.22 0.16
N LEU A 7 -1.99 7.24 -0.42
CA LEU A 7 -2.67 6.03 -0.87
C LEU A 7 -2.47 5.87 -2.38
N ILE A 8 -2.05 4.69 -2.79
CA ILE A 8 -1.88 4.28 -4.19
C ILE A 8 -2.77 3.05 -4.41
N ILE A 9 -3.58 3.11 -5.46
CA ILE A 9 -4.39 1.97 -5.89
C ILE A 9 -3.51 1.08 -6.76
N VAL A 10 -3.55 -0.22 -6.50
CA VAL A 10 -2.75 -1.24 -7.18
C VAL A 10 -3.63 -2.37 -7.65
N ASP A 11 -3.19 -3.05 -8.72
CA ASP A 11 -3.82 -4.22 -9.32
C ASP A 11 -3.46 -5.51 -8.58
N ASN A 12 -2.22 -5.63 -8.11
CA ASN A 12 -1.77 -6.74 -7.28
C ASN A 12 -1.02 -6.21 -6.06
N ILE A 13 -1.61 -6.41 -4.87
CA ILE A 13 -1.03 -5.97 -3.60
C ILE A 13 0.30 -6.66 -3.31
N ASP A 14 0.40 -7.97 -3.51
CA ASP A 14 1.59 -8.71 -3.09
C ASP A 14 2.79 -8.40 -4.01
N GLU A 15 2.57 -8.29 -5.32
CA GLU A 15 3.62 -7.81 -6.24
C GLU A 15 4.07 -6.37 -5.93
N SER A 16 3.13 -5.51 -5.56
CA SER A 16 3.44 -4.13 -5.18
C SER A 16 4.24 -4.07 -3.88
N ILE A 17 3.94 -4.93 -2.90
CA ILE A 17 4.73 -5.04 -1.68
C ILE A 17 6.16 -5.41 -2.02
N ASP A 18 6.38 -6.47 -2.80
CA ASP A 18 7.72 -6.91 -3.19
C ASP A 18 8.49 -5.78 -3.89
N PHE A 19 7.86 -5.07 -4.82
CA PHE A 19 8.45 -3.91 -5.49
C PHE A 19 8.91 -2.83 -4.50
N TYR A 20 8.06 -2.47 -3.54
CA TYR A 20 8.37 -1.41 -2.58
C TYR A 20 9.35 -1.87 -1.47
N GLU A 21 9.36 -3.15 -1.12
CA GLU A 21 10.36 -3.73 -0.22
C GLU A 21 11.74 -3.76 -0.89
N GLU A 22 11.83 -4.24 -2.14
CA GLU A 22 13.11 -4.41 -2.84
C GLU A 22 13.76 -3.08 -3.24
N LEU A 23 12.97 -2.16 -3.80
CA LEU A 23 13.52 -0.91 -4.33
C LEU A 23 13.75 0.16 -3.26
N PHE A 24 12.87 0.21 -2.26
CA PHE A 24 12.85 1.31 -1.28
C PHE A 24 13.08 0.84 0.15
N GLY A 25 13.13 -0.48 0.40
CA GLY A 25 13.29 -1.03 1.75
C GLY A 25 12.06 -0.82 2.64
N LEU A 26 10.89 -0.51 2.06
CA LEU A 26 9.68 -0.35 2.85
C LEU A 26 9.27 -1.69 3.45
N ARG A 27 8.55 -1.63 4.58
CA ARG A 27 8.07 -2.83 5.28
C ARG A 27 6.57 -2.75 5.49
N VAL A 28 5.90 -3.88 5.38
CA VAL A 28 4.49 -3.99 5.78
C VAL A 28 4.35 -3.71 7.28
N ILE A 29 3.51 -2.73 7.63
CA ILE A 29 3.18 -2.37 9.03
C ILE A 29 1.89 -3.08 9.45
N THR A 30 0.86 -3.03 8.61
CA THR A 30 -0.41 -3.72 8.86
C THR A 30 -1.16 -4.00 7.56
N ARG A 31 -1.99 -5.04 7.58
CA ARG A 31 -2.93 -5.38 6.52
C ARG A 31 -4.36 -5.24 7.04
N MET A 32 -5.21 -4.61 6.25
CA MET A 32 -6.64 -4.45 6.48
C MET A 32 -7.38 -4.95 5.23
N GLU A 33 -8.69 -5.13 5.32
CA GLU A 33 -9.48 -5.56 4.15
C GLU A 33 -9.29 -4.59 2.98
N GLY A 34 -8.77 -5.10 1.86
CA GLY A 34 -8.45 -4.35 0.64
C GLY A 34 -7.31 -3.32 0.76
N ASN A 35 -6.58 -3.25 1.88
CA ASN A 35 -5.55 -2.23 2.09
C ASN A 35 -4.31 -2.77 2.82
N VAL A 36 -3.13 -2.29 2.45
CA VAL A 36 -1.87 -2.56 3.16
C VAL A 36 -1.18 -1.24 3.47
N ILE A 37 -0.80 -1.04 4.73
CA ILE A 37 0.01 0.10 5.14
C ILE A 37 1.46 -0.35 5.21
N MET A 38 2.32 0.33 4.46
CA MET A 38 3.77 0.20 4.52
C MET A 38 4.39 1.30 5.37
N SER A 39 5.67 1.14 5.74
CA SER A 39 6.46 2.17 6.43
C SER A 39 6.48 3.50 5.66
N GLU A 40 6.82 4.60 6.33
CA GLU A 40 6.80 5.97 5.77
C GLU A 40 5.40 6.47 5.32
N GLY A 41 4.33 5.78 5.70
CA GLY A 41 2.95 6.24 5.46
C GLY A 41 2.43 5.95 4.05
N LEU A 42 3.05 5.03 3.31
CA LEU A 42 2.53 4.53 2.05
C LEU A 42 1.39 3.55 2.31
N VAL A 43 0.27 3.71 1.62
CA VAL A 43 -0.88 2.81 1.67
C VAL A 43 -1.12 2.25 0.27
N LEU A 44 -1.15 0.93 0.15
CA LEU A 44 -1.53 0.22 -1.06
C LEU A 44 -2.98 -0.22 -0.92
N GLN A 45 -3.83 0.06 -1.90
CA GLN A 45 -5.23 -0.33 -1.90
C GLN A 45 -5.54 -1.18 -3.13
N ASP A 46 -6.26 -2.28 -2.94
CA ASP A 46 -6.73 -3.12 -4.03
C ASP A 46 -7.71 -2.33 -4.92
N VAL A 47 -7.54 -2.42 -6.23
CA VAL A 47 -8.43 -1.80 -7.20
C VAL A 47 -9.88 -2.28 -7.07
N ASP A 48 -10.10 -3.53 -6.62
CA ASP A 48 -11.43 -4.13 -6.49
C ASP A 48 -12.29 -3.45 -5.42
N VAL A 49 -11.68 -2.73 -4.46
CA VAL A 49 -12.40 -1.90 -3.48
C VAL A 49 -13.32 -0.87 -4.16
N TRP A 50 -13.00 -0.47 -5.39
CA TRP A 50 -13.74 0.55 -6.15
C TRP A 50 -14.80 -0.01 -7.10
N TYR A 51 -14.76 -1.30 -7.40
CA TYR A 51 -15.63 -1.95 -8.39
C TYR A 51 -16.70 -2.86 -7.77
N GLY A 52 -16.95 -2.71 -6.45
CA GLY A 52 -17.98 -3.45 -5.72
C GLY A 52 -19.38 -3.40 -6.32
#